data_AF-A0A1Q9K4Q0-F1
#
_entry.id   AF-A0A1Q9K4Q0-F1
#
_cell.length_a   1.000
_cell.length_b   1.000
_cell.length_c   1.000
_cell.angle_alpha   90.00
_cell.angle_beta   90.00
_cell.angle_gamma   90.00
#
_symmetry.space_group_name_H-M   'P 1'
#
loop_
_entity.id
_entity.type
_entity.pdbx_description
1 polymer ?
#
loop_
_entity_poly.entity_id
_entity_poly.type
_entity_poly.pdbx_seq_one_letter_code
_entity_poly.pdbx_strand_id
1 'polypeptide(L)'
;MKKLYLIGSKEFQSRNQQDFIVYYYMHMNEEEGIYGIRLEQRFIKNFREIEYAEEKGVTESREVAEALARYLIDYEVMPVALPETIDGFFDGTEE
;
A
#
# COMPACT_ATOMS: atom_id res chain seq x y z
N MET A 1 -18.99 3.23 -2.88
CA MET A 1 -17.77 4.05 -3.00
C MET A 1 -16.92 3.77 -1.76
N LYS A 2 -15.72 3.18 -1.89
CA LYS A 2 -14.90 2.80 -0.73
C LYS A 2 -14.37 4.06 -0.05
N LYS A 3 -14.75 4.30 1.21
CA LYS A 3 -14.26 5.43 1.99
C LYS A 3 -12.96 5.05 2.68
N LEU A 4 -11.88 5.79 2.38
CA LEU A 4 -10.57 5.60 3.00
C LEU A 4 -10.51 6.37 4.33
N TYR A 5 -9.99 5.72 5.37
CA TYR A 5 -9.76 6.28 6.69
C TYR A 5 -8.27 6.20 6.98
N LEU A 6 -7.60 7.35 7.08
CA LEU A 6 -6.17 7.41 7.37
C LEU A 6 -5.91 6.89 8.79
N ILE A 7 -5.08 5.86 8.92
CA ILE A 7 -4.65 5.30 10.20
C ILE A 7 -3.30 5.90 10.62
N GLY A 8 -2.40 6.12 9.67
CA GLY A 8 -1.10 6.74 9.94
C GLY A 8 -0.26 6.90 8.68
N SER A 9 0.93 7.46 8.85
CA SER A 9 1.92 7.60 7.80
C SER A 9 3.34 7.42 8.33
N LYS A 10 4.26 7.07 7.44
CA LYS A 10 5.69 6.94 7.70
C LYS A 10 6.50 7.58 6.59
N GLU A 11 7.49 8.37 6.96
CA GLU A 11 8.45 8.96 6.02
C GLU A 11 9.64 8.02 5.84
N PHE A 12 10.06 7.84 4.59
CA PHE A 12 11.19 7.01 4.22
C PHE A 12 12.23 7.86 3.52
N GLN A 13 13.46 7.78 4.02
CA GLN A 13 14.61 8.44 3.41
C GLN A 13 15.27 7.50 2.43
N SER A 14 15.38 7.92 1.18
CA SER A 14 16.11 7.14 0.18
C SER A 14 17.47 7.77 -0.09
N ARG A 15 18.53 6.96 -0.02
CA ARG A 15 19.91 7.43 -0.24
C ARG A 15 20.15 7.91 -1.67
N ASN A 16 19.43 7.35 -2.63
CA ASN A 16 19.60 7.58 -4.07
C ASN A 16 18.28 7.92 -4.79
N GLN A 17 17.14 7.92 -4.09
CA GLN A 17 15.83 8.24 -4.65
C GLN A 17 15.22 9.40 -3.87
N GLN A 18 14.17 10.02 -4.40
CA GLN A 18 13.48 11.08 -3.67
C GLN A 18 12.84 10.51 -2.40
N ASP A 19 12.95 11.25 -1.29
CA ASP A 19 12.24 10.91 -0.06
C ASP A 19 10.74 10.80 -0.34
N PHE A 20 10.09 9.85 0.32
CA PHE A 20 8.68 9.57 0.12
C PHE A 20 7.97 9.28 1.44
N ILE A 21 6.65 9.39 1.40
CA ILE A 21 5.77 9.10 2.53
C ILE A 21 4.84 7.97 2.12
N VAL A 22 4.74 6.95 2.97
CA VAL A 22 3.71 5.91 2.84
C VAL A 22 2.56 6.26 3.79
N TYR A 23 1.36 6.28 3.24
CA TYR A 23 0.10 6.47 3.94
C TYR A 23 -0.62 5.14 4.07
N TYR A 24 -1.13 4.84 5.27
CA TYR A 24 -1.83 3.61 5.58
C TYR A 24 -3.28 3.93 5.85
N TYR A 25 -4.17 3.47 4.97
CA TYR A 25 -5.60 3.69 5.07
C TYR A 25 -6.33 2.39 5.37
N MET A 26 -7.34 2.43 6.24
CA MET A 26 -8.34 1.39 6.33
C MET A 26 -9.55 1.79 5.48
N HIS A 27 -10.19 0.84 4.82
CA HIS A 27 -11.48 1.05 4.17
C HIS A 27 -12.40 -0.13 4.43
N MET A 28 -13.70 0.10 4.20
CA MET A 28 -14.74 -0.92 4.32
C MET A 28 -15.44 -1.07 2.96
N ASN A 29 -15.61 -2.31 2.53
CA ASN A 29 -16.57 -2.65 1.49
C ASN A 29 -17.93 -2.92 2.15
N GLU A 30 -18.87 -1.99 2.01
CA GLU A 30 -20.20 -2.10 2.61
C GLU A 30 -21.03 -3.25 2.04
N GLU A 31 -20.79 -3.64 0.77
CA GLU A 31 -21.53 -4.72 0.11
C GLU A 31 -21.15 -6.11 0.67
N GLU A 32 -19.86 -6.27 0.99
CA GLU A 32 -19.29 -7.54 1.45
C GLU A 32 -19.09 -7.59 2.97
N GLY A 33 -19.23 -6.45 3.67
CA GLY A 33 -19.01 -6.37 5.12
C GLY A 33 -17.55 -6.57 5.54
N ILE A 34 -16.59 -6.38 4.62
CA ILE A 34 -15.17 -6.61 4.85
C ILE A 34 -14.38 -5.30 4.92
N TYR A 35 -13.30 -5.33 5.68
CA TYR A 35 -12.31 -4.27 5.83
C TYR A 35 -11.03 -4.64 5.10
N GLY A 36 -10.40 -3.65 4.47
CA GLY A 36 -9.10 -3.80 3.82
C GLY A 36 -8.16 -2.64 4.15
N ILE A 37 -6.85 -2.87 4.02
CA ILE A 37 -5.84 -1.84 4.22
C ILE A 37 -5.23 -1.44 2.88
N ARG A 38 -5.21 -0.14 2.58
CA ARG A 38 -4.58 0.41 1.39
C ARG A 38 -3.34 1.19 1.80
N LEU A 39 -2.22 0.89 1.17
CA LEU A 39 -0.99 1.66 1.30
C LEU A 39 -0.84 2.55 0.07
N GLU A 40 -0.51 3.82 0.27
CA GLU A 40 -0.19 4.75 -0.81
C GLU A 40 1.16 5.39 -0.58
N GLN A 41 2.06 5.26 -1.54
CA GLN A 41 3.35 5.94 -1.54
C GLN A 41 3.27 7.22 -2.38
N ARG A 42 3.81 8.32 -1.83
CA ARG A 42 3.92 9.61 -2.50
C ARG A 42 5.29 10.22 -2.29
N PHE A 43 5.97 10.68 -3.34
CA PHE A 43 7.22 11.41 -3.20
C PHE A 43 6.99 12.78 -2.54
N ILE A 44 7.87 13.19 -1.63
CA ILE A 44 7.75 14.48 -0.92
C ILE A 44 7.81 15.65 -1.91
N LYS A 45 8.60 15.54 -2.97
CA LYS A 45 8.70 16.59 -4.01
C LYS A 45 7.42 16.74 -4.82
N ASN A 46 6.67 15.65 -5.02
CA ASN A 46 5.43 15.59 -5.82
C ASN A 46 4.28 14.99 -5.01
N PHE A 47 4.03 15.55 -3.82
CA PHE A 47 3.10 15.01 -2.82
C PHE A 47 1.64 14.78 -3.31
N ARG A 48 1.25 15.42 -4.41
CA ARG A 48 -0.11 15.33 -4.97
C ARG A 48 -0.36 14.05 -5.75
N GLU A 49 0.70 13.37 -6.18
CA GLU A 49 0.62 12.18 -7.02
C GLU A 49 0.84 10.91 -6.18
N ILE A 50 0.04 9.88 -6.47
CA ILE A 50 0.21 8.55 -5.89
C ILE A 50 1.06 7.75 -6.86
N GLU A 51 2.28 7.43 -6.47
CA GLU A 51 3.23 6.67 -7.30
C GLU A 51 2.90 5.19 -7.26
N TYR A 52 2.67 4.67 -6.05
CA TYR A 52 2.32 3.29 -5.81
C TYR A 52 1.15 3.20 -4.86
N ALA A 53 0.22 2.30 -5.18
CA ALA A 53 -0.87 1.92 -4.30
C ALA A 53 -0.99 0.40 -4.26
N GLU A 54 -1.12 -0.15 -3.06
CA GLU A 54 -1.30 -1.59 -2.86
C GLU A 54 -2.37 -1.86 -1.80
N GLU A 55 -3.19 -2.88 -2.02
CA GLU A 55 -4.14 -3.39 -1.03
C GLU A 55 -3.50 -4.55 -0.26
N LYS A 56 -3.56 -4.49 1.07
CA LYS A 56 -3.02 -5.48 2.00
C LYS A 56 -4.11 -5.94 2.95
N GLY A 57 -4.29 -7.27 2.99
CA GLY A 57 -5.17 -7.92 3.94
C GLY A 57 -6.65 -7.61 3.72
N VAL A 58 -7.48 -8.59 4.04
CA VAL A 58 -8.94 -8.46 4.03
C VAL A 58 -9.47 -9.22 5.24
N THR A 59 -10.38 -8.61 5.98
CA THR A 59 -10.97 -9.23 7.17
C THR A 59 -12.38 -8.72 7.43
N GLU A 60 -13.24 -9.55 8.02
CA GLU A 60 -14.59 -9.17 8.45
C GLU A 60 -14.60 -8.41 9.79
N SER A 61 -13.48 -8.40 10.53
CA SER A 61 -13.37 -7.68 11.81
C SER A 61 -12.65 -6.34 11.64
N ARG A 62 -13.33 -5.28 12.05
CA ARG A 62 -12.75 -3.93 12.10
C ARG A 62 -11.53 -3.88 13.02
N GLU A 63 -11.60 -4.50 14.19
CA GLU A 63 -10.53 -4.50 15.19
C GLU A 63 -9.28 -5.19 14.64
N VAL A 64 -9.46 -6.31 13.91
CA VAL A 64 -8.35 -7.00 13.24
C VAL A 64 -7.75 -6.14 12.14
N ALA A 65 -8.58 -5.42 11.35
CA ALA A 65 -8.08 -4.50 10.34
C ALA A 65 -7.28 -3.35 10.94
N GLU A 66 -7.78 -2.73 12.02
CA GLU A 66 -7.07 -1.67 12.73
C GLU A 66 -5.74 -2.16 13.33
N ALA A 67 -5.71 -3.36 13.89
CA ALA A 67 -4.49 -3.99 14.40
C ALA A 67 -3.49 -4.29 13.26
N LEU A 68 -3.97 -4.81 12.13
CA LEU A 68 -3.15 -5.05 10.95
C LEU A 68 -2.56 -3.75 10.41
N ALA A 69 -3.34 -2.68 10.30
CA ALA A 69 -2.84 -1.38 9.85
C ALA A 69 -1.71 -0.86 10.76
N ARG A 70 -1.89 -0.96 12.09
CA ARG A 70 -0.85 -0.59 13.06
C ARG A 70 0.40 -1.46 12.91
N TYR A 71 0.23 -2.76 12.74
CA TYR A 71 1.34 -3.68 12.47
C TYR A 71 2.11 -3.27 11.20
N LEU A 72 1.41 -2.96 10.11
CA LEU A 72 2.05 -2.52 8.86
C LEU A 72 2.82 -1.20 9.04
N ILE A 73 2.33 -0.28 9.87
CA ILE A 73 3.02 0.97 10.22
C ILE A 73 4.27 0.69 11.07
N ASP A 74 4.15 -0.14 12.11
CA ASP A 74 5.23 -0.43 13.05
C ASP A 74 6.40 -1.17 12.38
N TYR A 75 6.09 -2.02 11.41
CA TYR A 75 7.06 -2.74 10.58
C TYR A 75 7.44 -1.99 9.31
N GLU A 76 7.00 -0.74 9.15
CA GLU A 76 7.38 0.16 8.06
C GLU A 76 7.15 -0.48 6.68
N VAL A 77 6.05 -1.23 6.53
CA VAL A 77 5.72 -1.92 5.29
C VAL A 77 5.40 -0.90 4.21
N MET A 78 6.00 -1.07 3.03
CA MET A 78 5.81 -0.20 1.87
C MET A 78 5.04 -0.94 0.78
N PRO A 79 4.29 -0.24 -0.10
CA PRO A 79 3.74 -0.87 -1.28
C PRO A 79 4.86 -1.39 -2.18
N VAL A 80 4.67 -2.56 -2.79
CA VAL A 80 5.65 -3.11 -3.72
C VAL A 80 5.65 -2.25 -5.00
N ALA A 81 6.74 -1.51 -5.22
CA ALA A 81 7.06 -0.96 -6.52
C ALA A 81 7.36 -2.12 -7.47
N LEU A 82 6.37 -2.59 -8.23
CA LEU A 82 6.66 -3.47 -9.34
C LEU A 82 7.52 -2.67 -10.31
N PRO A 83 8.78 -3.07 -10.59
CA PRO A 83 9.51 -2.46 -11.69
C PRO A 83 8.70 -2.72 -12.96
N GLU A 84 8.63 -1.73 -13.86
CA GLU A 84 7.96 -1.82 -15.17
C GLU A 84 8.59 -2.88 -16.12
N THR A 85 9.18 -3.95 -15.59
CA THR A 85 9.84 -5.02 -16.34
C THR A 85 9.37 -6.38 -15.83
N ILE A 86 8.10 -6.70 -16.10
CA ILE A 86 7.71 -8.09 -16.43
C ILE A 86 7.52 -8.20 -17.95
N ASP A 87 8.36 -7.52 -18.74
CA ASP A 87 8.53 -7.83 -20.17
C ASP A 87 9.68 -8.82 -20.41
N GLY A 88 10.26 -9.42 -19.35
CA GLY A 88 11.45 -10.26 -19.43
C GLY A 88 11.37 -11.64 -18.74
N PHE A 89 10.21 -12.08 -18.25
CA PHE A 89 10.07 -13.41 -17.60
C PHE A 89 9.16 -14.40 -18.35
N PHE A 90 8.66 -14.03 -19.53
CA PHE A 90 8.05 -14.94 -20.48
C PHE A 90 8.66 -14.69 -21.87
N ASP A 91 9.93 -15.04 -22.03
CA ASP A 91 10.42 -15.48 -23.35
C ASP A 91 10.70 -16.98 -23.24
N GLY A 92 10.19 -17.71 -24.23
CA GLY A 92 9.83 -19.11 -24.10
C GLY A 92 10.99 -20.06 -23.88
N THR A 93 10.70 -21.14 -23.16
CA THR A 93 11.01 -22.49 -23.66
C THR A 93 9.85 -23.39 -23.27
N GLU A 94 8.93 -23.55 -24.22
CA GLU A 94 8.31 -24.85 -24.43
C GLU A 94 9.46 -25.83 -24.71
N GLU A 95 9.59 -26.87 -23.88
CA GLU A 95 10.01 -28.21 -24.30
C GLU A 95 9.20 -29.25 -23.51
#